data_AF-A0A424YI52-F1
#
_entry.id   AF-A0A424YI52-F1
#
_cell.length_a   1.000
_cell.length_b   1.000
_cell.length_c   1.000
_cell.angle_alpha   90.00
_cell.angle_beta   90.00
_cell.angle_gamma   90.00
#
_symmetry.space_group_name_H-M   'P 1'
#
loop_
_entity.id
_entity.type
_entity.pdbx_description
1 polymer ?
#
loop_
_entity_poly.entity_id
_entity_poly.type
_entity_poly.pdbx_seq_one_letter_code
_entity_poly.pdbx_strand_id
1 'polypeptide(L)'
;MTINEMIVKELENKWGRLFPDELKRYLLVKYAEEPFPYEFSQQDLYANIKRDINAYDAGKLDVTLKSQLQRLQKEREYLQNLYAEKCYELRELSDYATELEQILTENGLESPKMRERRLEFLKDSAF
;
A
#
# COMPACT_ATOMS: atom_id res chain seq x y z
N MET A 1 -5.98 4.82 -10.80
CA MET A 1 -6.53 4.70 -12.18
C MET A 1 -6.56 3.23 -12.60
N THR A 2 -7.63 2.77 -13.26
CA THR A 2 -7.82 1.36 -13.66
C THR A 2 -7.96 1.20 -15.17
N ILE A 3 -7.69 0.00 -15.70
CA ILE A 3 -7.87 -0.32 -17.12
C ILE A 3 -9.29 -0.85 -17.36
N ASN A 4 -9.92 -0.34 -18.40
CA ASN A 4 -11.14 -0.87 -18.97
C ASN A 4 -10.94 -1.17 -20.47
N GLU A 5 -11.97 -1.70 -21.14
CA GLU A 5 -11.89 -2.06 -22.56
C GLU A 5 -11.54 -0.88 -23.48
N MET A 6 -11.93 0.35 -23.13
CA MET A 6 -11.58 1.53 -23.94
C MET A 6 -10.07 1.79 -23.93
N ILE A 7 -9.45 1.70 -22.75
CA ILE A 7 -7.99 1.87 -22.61
C ILE A 7 -7.26 0.75 -23.37
N VAL A 8 -7.76 -0.48 -23.34
CA VAL A 8 -7.17 -1.58 -24.13
C VAL A 8 -7.20 -1.27 -25.63
N LYS A 9 -8.32 -0.75 -26.15
CA LYS A 9 -8.41 -0.34 -27.56
C LYS A 9 -7.46 0.80 -27.89
N GLU A 10 -7.30 1.78 -27.00
CA GLU A 10 -6.31 2.84 -27.16
C GLU A 10 -4.87 2.30 -27.19
N LEU A 11 -4.57 1.30 -26.36
CA LEU A 11 -3.28 0.62 -26.36
C LEU A 11 -3.06 -0.16 -27.67
N GLU A 12 -4.05 -0.89 -28.17
CA GLU A 12 -3.95 -1.58 -29.47
C GLU A 12 -3.66 -0.59 -30.61
N ASN A 13 -4.36 0.55 -30.62
CA ASN A 13 -4.14 1.62 -31.59
C ASN A 13 -2.73 2.22 -31.48
N LYS A 14 -2.24 2.48 -30.27
CA LYS A 14 -0.89 3.02 -30.03
C LYS A 14 0.21 2.04 -30.42
N TRP A 15 -0.02 0.74 -30.25
CA TRP A 15 0.93 -0.31 -30.62
C TRP A 15 0.79 -0.76 -32.08
N GLY A 16 -0.25 -0.31 -32.80
CA GLY A 16 -0.49 -0.64 -34.20
C GLY A 16 -0.83 -2.12 -34.43
N ARG A 17 -1.32 -2.83 -33.40
CA ARG A 17 -1.70 -4.24 -33.50
C ARG A 17 -2.81 -4.59 -32.53
N LEU A 18 -3.58 -5.62 -32.88
CA LEU A 18 -4.55 -6.24 -31.98
C LEU A 18 -3.83 -7.14 -30.96
N PHE A 19 -4.24 -7.07 -29.71
CA PHE A 19 -3.74 -7.94 -28.66
C PHE A 19 -4.51 -9.27 -28.64
N PRO A 20 -3.83 -10.40 -28.38
CA PRO A 20 -4.50 -11.68 -28.15
C PRO A 20 -5.47 -11.60 -26.96
N ASP A 21 -6.54 -12.38 -27.01
CA ASP A 21 -7.59 -12.38 -25.97
C ASP A 21 -7.05 -12.70 -24.57
N GLU A 22 -6.04 -13.57 -24.48
CA GLU A 22 -5.38 -13.91 -23.21
C GLU A 22 -4.69 -12.69 -22.58
N LEU A 23 -3.94 -11.93 -23.38
CA LEU A 23 -3.28 -10.71 -22.94
C LEU A 23 -4.31 -9.64 -22.54
N LYS A 24 -5.41 -9.52 -23.30
CA LYS A 24 -6.50 -8.59 -22.96
C LYS A 24 -7.12 -8.92 -21.61
N ARG A 25 -7.47 -10.19 -21.38
CA ARG A 25 -8.05 -10.64 -20.10
C ARG A 25 -7.06 -10.43 -18.96
N TYR A 26 -5.79 -10.74 -19.17
CA TYR A 26 -4.74 -10.47 -18.18
C TYR A 26 -4.66 -8.99 -17.81
N LEU A 27 -4.59 -8.08 -18.80
CA LEU A 27 -4.50 -6.65 -18.55
C LEU A 27 -5.74 -6.12 -17.81
N LEU A 28 -6.93 -6.54 -18.25
CA LEU A 28 -8.19 -6.17 -17.59
C LEU A 28 -8.22 -6.66 -16.15
N VAL A 29 -7.80 -7.89 -15.86
CA VAL A 29 -7.86 -8.45 -14.50
C VAL A 29 -6.77 -7.86 -13.61
N LYS A 30 -5.53 -7.73 -14.10
CA LYS A 30 -4.39 -7.24 -13.31
C LYS A 30 -4.51 -5.76 -12.97
N TYR A 31 -5.07 -4.96 -13.88
CA TYR A 31 -5.21 -3.52 -13.72
C TYR A 31 -6.68 -3.08 -13.56
N ALA A 32 -7.61 -4.01 -13.27
CA ALA A 32 -9.01 -3.70 -12.93
C ALA A 32 -9.13 -2.84 -11.67
N GLU A 33 -8.18 -3.01 -10.76
CA GLU A 33 -8.11 -2.32 -9.48
C GLU A 33 -6.81 -1.53 -9.43
N GLU A 34 -6.83 -0.42 -8.71
CA GLU A 34 -5.63 0.35 -8.48
C GLU A 34 -4.64 -0.50 -7.68
N PRO A 35 -3.38 -0.62 -8.12
CA PRO A 35 -2.45 -1.47 -7.41
C PRO A 35 -2.22 -0.90 -6.01
N PHE A 36 -2.40 -1.74 -4.99
CA PHE A 36 -2.04 -1.40 -3.62
C PHE A 36 -0.51 -1.44 -3.45
N PRO A 37 0.11 -0.54 -2.67
CA PRO A 37 -0.46 0.68 -2.08
C PRO A 37 -0.63 1.77 -3.14
N TYR A 38 -1.67 2.61 -3.03
CA TYR A 38 -2.15 3.62 -3.99
C TYR A 38 -1.11 4.69 -4.41
N GLU A 39 0.01 4.30 -5.01
CA GLU A 39 1.18 5.16 -5.27
C GLU A 39 1.52 5.29 -6.76
N PHE A 40 0.78 4.64 -7.67
CA PHE A 40 1.09 4.73 -9.08
C PHE A 40 0.50 6.00 -9.70
N SER A 41 1.38 6.85 -10.23
CA SER A 41 0.93 7.89 -11.15
C SER A 41 0.38 7.23 -12.43
N GLN A 42 -0.40 7.98 -13.21
CA GLN A 42 -0.87 7.51 -14.51
C GLN A 42 0.29 7.09 -15.43
N GLN A 43 1.44 7.76 -15.33
CA GLN A 43 2.62 7.43 -16.12
C GLN A 43 3.21 6.08 -15.72
N ASP A 44 3.25 5.77 -14.42
CA ASP A 44 3.75 4.49 -13.92
C ASP A 44 2.84 3.33 -14.33
N LEU A 45 1.52 3.55 -14.33
CA LEU A 45 0.56 2.58 -14.84
C LEU A 45 0.86 2.23 -16.31
N TYR A 46 1.01 3.24 -17.18
CA TYR A 46 1.37 3.01 -18.59
C TYR A 46 2.74 2.37 -18.76
N ALA A 47 3.73 2.74 -17.94
CA ALA A 47 5.06 2.14 -17.97
C ALA A 47 4.99 0.64 -17.61
N ASN A 48 4.20 0.29 -16.60
CA ASN A 48 4.00 -1.10 -16.18
C ASN A 48 3.26 -1.91 -17.25
N ILE A 49 2.20 -1.37 -17.85
CA ILE A 49 1.49 -2.02 -18.96
C ILE A 49 2.45 -2.28 -20.13
N LYS A 50 3.29 -1.29 -20.49
CA LYS A 50 4.28 -1.44 -21.54
C LYS A 50 5.31 -2.53 -21.23
N ARG A 51 5.78 -2.61 -19.98
CA ARG A 51 6.68 -3.68 -19.53
C ARG A 51 6.02 -5.05 -19.66
N ASP A 52 4.77 -5.18 -19.25
CA ASP A 52 4.01 -6.43 -19.32
C ASP A 52 3.78 -6.86 -20.78
N ILE A 53 3.41 -5.95 -21.68
CA ILE A 53 3.26 -6.25 -23.12
C ILE A 53 4.58 -6.73 -23.73
N ASN A 54 5.69 -6.05 -23.43
CA ASN A 54 7.01 -6.45 -23.90
C ASN A 54 7.44 -7.81 -23.33
N ALA A 55 7.11 -8.09 -22.07
CA ALA A 55 7.38 -9.38 -21.45
C ALA A 55 6.55 -10.51 -22.07
N TYR A 56 5.30 -10.23 -22.45
CA TYR A 56 4.44 -11.15 -23.19
C TYR A 56 5.03 -11.48 -24.56
N ASP A 57 5.44 -10.46 -25.31
CA ASP A 57 6.08 -10.65 -26.62
C ASP A 57 7.39 -11.45 -26.53
N ALA A 58 8.11 -11.32 -25.42
CA ALA A 58 9.31 -12.09 -25.13
C ALA A 58 9.02 -13.52 -24.62
N GLY A 59 7.76 -13.92 -24.46
CA GLY A 59 7.35 -15.20 -23.88
C GLY A 59 7.69 -15.35 -22.39
N LYS A 60 7.93 -14.24 -21.69
CA LYS A 60 8.33 -14.20 -20.28
C LYS A 60 7.18 -13.87 -19.33
N LEU A 61 6.04 -13.46 -19.86
CA LEU A 61 4.86 -13.13 -19.06
C LEU A 61 3.96 -14.36 -18.90
N ASP A 62 3.74 -14.77 -17.66
CA ASP A 62 2.68 -15.71 -17.33
C ASP A 62 1.33 -14.99 -17.29
N VAL A 63 0.49 -15.25 -18.29
CA VAL A 63 -0.86 -14.70 -18.40
C VAL A 63 -1.91 -15.56 -17.69
N THR A 64 -1.51 -16.64 -17.03
CA THR A 64 -2.40 -17.49 -16.24
C THR A 64 -3.02 -16.66 -15.12
N LEU A 65 -4.33 -16.44 -15.22
CA LEU A 65 -5.07 -15.66 -14.23
C LEU A 65 -5.07 -16.40 -12.89
N LYS A 66 -4.45 -15.81 -11.87
CA LYS A 66 -4.63 -16.28 -10.49
C LYS A 66 -6.09 -16.13 -10.09
N SER A 67 -6.61 -17.11 -9.36
CA SER A 67 -7.99 -17.03 -8.88
C SER A 67 -8.14 -15.83 -7.94
N GLN A 68 -9.35 -15.27 -7.87
CA GLN A 68 -9.65 -14.15 -6.97
C GLN A 68 -9.26 -14.48 -5.52
N LEU A 69 -9.47 -15.72 -5.09
CA LEU A 69 -9.07 -16.20 -3.77
C LEU A 69 -7.55 -16.08 -3.53
N GLN A 70 -6.73 -16.50 -4.51
CA GLN A 70 -5.27 -16.41 -4.39
C GLN A 70 -4.79 -14.96 -4.33
N ARG A 71 -5.46 -14.05 -5.06
CA ARG A 71 -5.16 -12.60 -5.01
C ARG A 71 -5.45 -12.03 -3.62
N LEU A 72 -6.67 -12.26 -3.13
CA LEU A 72 -7.11 -11.79 -1.82
C LEU A 72 -6.25 -12.35 -0.68
N GLN A 73 -5.82 -13.61 -0.79
CA GLN A 73 -4.94 -14.21 0.21
C GLN A 73 -3.58 -13.51 0.28
N LYS A 74 -2.96 -13.22 -0.87
CA LYS A 74 -1.70 -12.48 -0.93
C LYS A 74 -1.83 -11.06 -0.38
N GLU A 75 -2.92 -10.38 -0.71
CA GLU A 75 -3.20 -9.04 -0.18
C GLU A 75 -3.36 -9.07 1.34
N ARG A 76 -4.11 -10.05 1.87
CA ARG A 76 -4.25 -10.24 3.31
C ARG A 76 -2.89 -10.47 3.99
N GLU A 77 -2.07 -11.36 3.44
CA GLU A 77 -0.72 -11.65 3.98
C GLU A 77 0.16 -10.40 3.98
N TYR A 78 0.13 -9.62 2.90
CA TYR A 78 0.84 -8.35 2.82
C TYR A 78 0.36 -7.36 3.89
N LEU A 79 -0.95 -7.16 4.03
CA LEU A 79 -1.52 -6.22 4.99
C LEU A 79 -1.23 -6.63 6.44
N GLN A 80 -1.25 -7.94 6.72
CA GLN A 80 -0.88 -8.47 8.03
C GLN A 80 0.58 -8.16 8.39
N ASN A 81 1.49 -8.34 7.43
CA ASN A 81 2.90 -8.02 7.63
C ASN A 81 3.11 -6.51 7.83
N LEU A 82 2.49 -5.68 6.98
CA LEU A 82 2.58 -4.23 7.11
C LEU A 82 2.03 -3.73 8.45
N TYR A 83 0.90 -4.30 8.90
CA TYR A 83 0.35 -3.98 10.21
C TYR A 83 1.33 -4.33 11.33
N ALA A 84 1.94 -5.52 11.27
CA ALA A 84 2.93 -5.94 12.27
C ALA A 84 4.13 -4.99 12.30
N GLU A 85 4.68 -4.61 11.14
CA GLU A 85 5.77 -3.63 11.02
C GLU A 85 5.38 -2.29 11.66
N LYS A 86 4.19 -1.76 11.36
CA LYS A 86 3.73 -0.50 11.98
C LYS A 86 3.50 -0.61 13.48
N CYS A 87 3.07 -1.77 13.98
CA CYS A 87 3.01 -2.00 15.42
C CYS A 87 4.39 -1.97 16.08
N TYR A 88 5.42 -2.51 15.42
CA TYR A 88 6.80 -2.44 15.92
C TYR A 88 7.32 -1.00 15.93
N GLU A 89 7.18 -0.27 14.82
CA GLU A 89 7.59 1.14 14.73
C GLU A 89 6.91 2.01 15.80
N LEU A 90 5.60 1.83 16.00
CA LEU A 90 4.84 2.55 17.03
C LEU A 90 5.32 2.23 18.44
N ARG A 91 5.71 0.98 18.70
CA ARG A 91 6.25 0.59 20.00
C ARG A 91 7.60 1.26 20.25
N GLU A 92 8.52 1.19 19.29
CA GLU A 92 9.83 1.85 19.41
C GLU A 92 9.69 3.35 19.65
N LEU A 93 8.78 4.02 18.93
CA LEU A 93 8.50 5.44 19.14
C LEU A 93 7.90 5.72 20.52
N SER A 94 7.02 4.84 21.02
CA SER A 94 6.43 4.97 22.35
C SER A 94 7.48 4.78 23.45
N ASP A 95 8.38 3.83 23.28
CA ASP A 95 9.48 3.56 24.22
C ASP A 95 10.43 4.76 24.26
N TYR A 96 10.83 5.26 23.08
CA TYR A 96 11.65 6.46 22.97
C TYR A 96 11.00 7.71 23.59
N ALA A 97 9.70 7.91 23.37
CA ALA A 97 8.98 9.01 24.01
C ALA A 97 8.96 8.87 25.53
N THR A 98 8.83 7.66 26.05
CA THR A 98 8.86 7.37 27.50
C THR A 98 10.23 7.69 28.09
N GLU A 99 11.31 7.30 27.42
CA GLU A 99 12.69 7.64 27.82
C GLU A 99 12.90 9.17 27.87
N LEU A 100 12.42 9.89 26.86
CA LEU A 100 12.50 11.36 26.84
C LEU A 100 11.70 12.02 27.97
N GLU A 101 10.49 11.52 28.24
CA GLU A 101 9.66 12.02 29.34
C GLU A 101 10.28 11.75 30.70
N GLN A 102 10.97 10.61 30.86
CA GLN A 102 11.74 10.31 32.05
C GLN A 102 12.90 11.30 32.22
N ILE A 103 13.71 11.54 31.17
CA ILE A 103 14.81 12.51 31.21
C ILE A 103 14.30 13.91 31.57
N LEU A 104 13.17 14.35 30.99
CA LEU A 104 12.56 15.64 31.34
C LEU A 104 12.22 15.69 32.83
N THR A 105 11.57 14.65 33.35
CA THR A 105 11.19 14.55 34.77
C THR A 105 12.39 14.62 35.70
N GLU A 106 13.46 13.87 35.38
CA GLU A 106 14.72 13.87 36.14
C GLU A 106 15.38 15.26 36.20
N ASN A 107 15.12 16.11 35.19
CA ASN A 107 15.61 17.48 35.12
C ASN A 107 14.58 18.52 35.62
N GLY A 108 13.47 18.09 36.23
CA GLY A 108 12.42 18.98 36.74
C GLY A 108 11.60 19.69 35.65
N LEU A 109 11.66 19.19 34.42
CA LEU A 109 10.89 19.67 33.27
C LEU A 109 9.68 18.76 33.01
N GLU A 110 8.69 19.29 32.31
CA GLU A 110 7.46 18.56 31.98
C GLU A 110 7.05 18.91 30.55
N SER A 111 6.71 17.91 29.74
CA SER A 111 6.13 18.12 28.42
C SER A 111 4.64 18.53 28.52
N PRO A 112 4.06 19.22 27.52
CA PRO A 112 2.63 19.52 27.51
C PRO A 112 1.74 18.28 27.73
N LYS A 113 2.12 17.16 27.11
CA LYS A 113 1.40 15.88 27.19
C LYS A 113 1.49 15.23 28.58
N MET A 114 2.61 15.40 29.28
CA MET A 114 2.74 14.98 30.68
C MET A 114 1.83 15.82 31.60
N ARG A 115 1.79 17.14 31.36
CA ARG A 115 0.94 18.06 32.11
C ARG A 115 -0.55 17.75 31.94
N GLU A 116 -0.99 17.49 30.71
CA GLU A 116 -2.37 17.10 30.41
C GLU A 116 -2.76 15.82 31.16
N ARG A 117 -1.96 14.76 31.07
CA ARG A 117 -2.19 13.50 31.81
C ARG A 117 -2.26 13.72 33.32
N ARG A 118 -1.38 14.55 33.88
CA ARG A 118 -1.41 14.88 35.32
C ARG A 118 -2.71 15.59 35.72
N LEU A 119 -3.19 16.52 34.89
CA LEU A 119 -4.46 17.23 35.14
C LEU A 119 -5.68 16.31 35.01
N GLU A 120 -5.65 15.33 34.11
CA GLU A 120 -6.70 14.30 33.98
C GLU A 120 -6.75 13.41 35.23
N PHE A 121 -5.62 12.87 35.67
CA PHE A 121 -5.55 12.05 36.89
C PHE A 121 -6.08 12.78 38.14
N LEU A 122 -5.78 14.08 38.27
CA LEU A 122 -6.26 14.89 39.39
C LEU A 122 -7.77 15.11 39.35
N LYS A 123 -8.37 15.24 38.16
CA LYS A 123 -9.83 15.35 38.00
C LYS A 123 -10.53 14.05 38.37
N ASP A 124 -9.97 12.90 38.01
CA ASP A 124 -10.57 11.60 38.29
C ASP A 124 -10.46 11.21 39.77
N SER A 125 -9.47 11.74 40.49
CA SER A 125 -9.29 11.51 41.94
C SER A 125 -10.16 12.39 42.85
N ALA A 126 -10.91 13.33 42.29
CA ALA A 126 -11.75 14.29 43.03
C ALA A 126 -13.23 13.88 43.16
N PHE A 127 -13.58 12.69 42.65
CA PHE A 127 -14.89 12.03 42.78
C PHE A 127 -14.78 10.75 43.63
#